data_AF-A0A2D4GE90-F1
#
_entry.id   AF-A0A2D4GE90-F1
#
_cell.length_a   1.000
_cell.length_b   1.000
_cell.length_c   1.000
_cell.angle_alpha   90.00
_cell.angle_beta   90.00
_cell.angle_gamma   90.00
#
_symmetry.space_group_name_H-M   'P 1'
#
loop_
_entity.id
_entity.type
_entity.pdbx_description
1 polymer ?
#
loop_
_entity_poly.entity_id
_entity_poly.type
_entity_poly.pdbx_seq_one_letter_code
_entity_poly.pdbx_strand_id
1 'polypeptide(L)'
;MLPVFCVVEHYENSIEYDCKEEHAEFVLVRKDMLFNQLIEMALLSLGYSHSSAAQAKGLIQVGKWNPVPLSYVTDAPDATVADMLQDVYHVVTLKIQLHSCPKLEDLPPEQWSHTTVRNALKDLLKDMNQSSLAKECPLSQSMISSIVNSTYY
;
A
#
# COMPACT_ATOMS: atom_id res chain seq x y z
N MET A 1 18.63 0.16 -17.36
CA MET A 1 18.31 0.34 -15.93
C MET A 1 18.65 1.75 -15.50
N LEU A 2 17.80 2.37 -14.68
CA LEU A 2 17.97 3.68 -14.06
C LEU A 2 17.86 3.50 -12.53
N PRO A 3 18.83 3.95 -11.73
CA PRO A 3 18.71 3.92 -10.27
C PRO A 3 17.76 5.02 -9.81
N VAL A 4 16.72 4.66 -9.07
CA VAL A 4 15.74 5.59 -8.48
C VAL A 4 15.76 5.42 -6.98
N PHE A 5 15.99 6.53 -6.26
CA PHE A 5 15.94 6.53 -4.81
C PHE A 5 14.48 6.53 -4.34
N CYS A 6 14.07 5.45 -3.66
CA CYS A 6 12.70 5.25 -3.20
C CYS A 6 12.66 5.31 -1.69
N VAL A 7 11.71 6.08 -1.14
CA VAL A 7 11.44 6.17 0.30
C VAL A 7 10.00 5.74 0.51
N VAL A 8 9.80 4.57 1.11
CA VAL A 8 8.48 4.02 1.43
C VAL A 8 8.13 4.37 2.87
N GLU A 9 7.06 5.12 3.06
CA GLU A 9 6.48 5.44 4.37
C GLU A 9 5.28 4.51 4.59
N HIS A 10 5.37 3.63 5.58
CA HIS A 10 4.27 2.76 6.00
C HIS A 10 3.60 3.34 7.25
N TYR A 11 2.31 3.67 7.12
CA TYR A 11 1.47 4.08 8.26
C TYR A 11 0.65 2.88 8.70
N GLU A 12 1.12 2.16 9.72
CA GLU A 12 0.39 1.05 10.32
C GLU A 12 -0.43 1.58 11.50
N ASN A 13 -1.77 1.56 11.37
CA ASN A 13 -2.68 1.88 12.47
C ASN A 13 -2.76 0.70 13.45
N SER A 14 -1.64 0.36 14.11
CA SER A 14 -1.67 -0.50 15.29
C SER A 14 -2.19 0.29 16.48
N ILE A 15 -3.26 -0.20 17.10
CA ILE A 15 -4.06 0.43 18.18
C ILE A 15 -3.22 0.86 19.41
N GLU A 16 -1.95 0.47 19.51
CA GLU A 16 -1.13 0.76 20.70
C GLU A 16 0.21 1.47 20.45
N TYR A 17 0.73 1.53 19.21
CA TYR A 17 1.92 2.31 18.87
C TYR A 17 1.86 2.74 17.40
N ASP A 18 2.01 4.04 17.13
CA ASP A 18 2.17 4.61 15.78
C ASP A 18 3.59 4.26 15.31
N CYS A 19 3.75 3.11 14.66
CA CYS A 19 5.03 2.67 14.12
C CYS A 19 5.15 3.17 12.68
N LYS A 20 5.84 4.30 12.50
CA LYS A 20 6.22 4.80 11.19
C LYS A 20 7.47 4.07 10.72
N GLU A 21 7.28 3.04 9.90
CA GLU A 21 8.41 2.41 9.21
C GLU A 21 8.72 3.22 7.95
N GLU A 22 9.91 3.81 7.93
CA GLU A 22 10.49 4.45 6.75
C GLU A 22 11.55 3.54 6.15
N HIS A 23 11.29 3.03 4.95
CA HIS A 23 12.23 2.20 4.21
C HIS A 23 12.78 2.97 3.01
N ALA A 24 14.07 3.30 3.04
CA ALA A 24 14.73 4.08 1.99
C ALA A 24 15.80 3.26 1.28
N GLU A 25 15.61 2.95 -0.01
CA GLU A 25 16.52 2.12 -0.79
C GLU A 25 16.56 2.55 -2.27
N PHE A 26 17.67 2.25 -2.94
CA PHE A 26 17.82 2.47 -4.38
C PHE A 26 17.28 1.28 -5.17
N VAL A 27 16.29 1.53 -6.01
CA VAL A 27 15.71 0.52 -6.89
C VAL A 27 16.20 0.73 -8.32
N LEU A 28 16.59 -0.34 -8.99
CA LEU A 28 16.96 -0.33 -10.40
C LEU A 28 15.73 -0.59 -11.27
N VAL A 29 15.22 0.45 -11.93
CA VAL A 29 14.05 0.35 -12.81
C VAL A 29 14.43 0.36 -14.28
N ARG A 30 13.56 -0.17 -15.13
CA ARG A 30 13.73 -0.15 -16.59
C ARG A 30 13.52 1.26 -17.14
N LYS A 31 14.30 1.62 -18.17
CA LYS A 31 14.29 2.96 -18.78
C LYS A 31 13.10 3.15 -19.71
N ASP A 32 12.80 2.08 -20.44
CA ASP A 32 11.68 1.87 -21.36
C ASP A 32 10.33 1.67 -20.65
N MET A 33 10.32 1.62 -19.32
CA MET A 33 9.10 1.46 -18.54
C MET A 33 8.29 2.74 -18.50
N LEU A 34 6.97 2.62 -18.48
CA LEU A 34 6.08 3.76 -18.32
C LEU A 34 6.24 4.39 -16.93
N PHE A 35 6.19 5.72 -16.89
CA PHE A 35 6.33 6.48 -15.65
C PHE A 35 5.18 6.21 -14.66
N ASN A 36 3.98 5.90 -15.16
CA ASN A 36 2.81 5.55 -14.34
C ASN A 36 2.99 4.23 -13.57
N GLN A 37 3.80 3.29 -14.07
CA GLN A 37 4.10 2.00 -13.46
C GLN A 37 5.30 2.07 -12.51
N LEU A 38 5.94 3.24 -12.38
CA LEU A 38 7.14 3.40 -11.57
C LEU A 38 6.93 3.02 -10.11
N ILE A 39 5.82 3.45 -9.51
CA ILE A 39 5.50 3.18 -8.10
C ILE A 39 5.32 1.67 -7.89
N GLU A 40 4.54 1.04 -8.75
CA GLU A 40 4.27 -0.40 -8.67
C GLU A 40 5.55 -1.21 -8.77
N MET A 41 6.36 -0.94 -9.81
CA MET A 41 7.61 -1.66 -10.01
C MET A 41 8.66 -1.36 -8.93
N ALA A 42 8.68 -0.15 -8.37
CA ALA A 42 9.53 0.17 -7.23
C ALA A 42 9.15 -0.67 -6.01
N LEU A 43 7.86 -0.72 -5.66
CA LEU A 43 7.37 -1.49 -4.52
C LEU A 43 7.56 -3.00 -4.70
N LEU A 44 7.31 -3.53 -5.89
CA LEU A 44 7.55 -4.95 -6.19
C LEU A 44 9.03 -5.31 -6.05
N SER A 45 9.94 -4.42 -6.47
CA SER A 45 11.38 -4.63 -6.34
C SER A 45 11.85 -4.58 -4.88
N LEU A 46 11.16 -3.81 -4.03
CA LEU A 46 11.37 -3.76 -2.58
C LEU A 46 10.71 -4.95 -1.84
N GLY A 47 9.98 -5.81 -2.55
CA GLY A 47 9.34 -7.01 -1.98
C GLY A 47 7.92 -6.79 -1.45
N TYR A 48 7.29 -5.64 -1.73
CA TYR A 48 5.90 -5.40 -1.38
C TYR A 48 4.93 -6.15 -2.31
N SER A 49 3.72 -6.39 -1.82
CA SER A 49 2.66 -7.05 -2.60
C SER A 49 2.07 -6.13 -3.68
N HIS A 50 1.47 -6.72 -4.71
CA HIS A 50 0.75 -5.96 -5.75
C HIS A 50 -0.44 -5.18 -5.15
N SER A 51 -1.08 -5.69 -4.09
CA SER A 51 -2.15 -5.02 -3.37
C SER A 51 -1.66 -3.74 -2.67
N SER A 52 -0.48 -3.80 -2.05
CA SER A 52 0.17 -2.64 -1.42
C SER A 52 0.52 -1.59 -2.47
N ALA A 53 1.00 -2.01 -3.64
CA ALA A 53 1.31 -1.12 -4.75
C ALA A 53 0.09 -0.38 -5.32
N ALA A 54 -1.05 -1.06 -5.45
CA ALA A 54 -2.29 -0.43 -5.93
C ALA A 54 -2.82 0.66 -4.99
N GLN A 55 -2.52 0.55 -3.70
CA GLN A 55 -2.96 1.49 -2.65
C GLN A 55 -1.88 2.54 -2.31
N ALA A 56 -0.74 2.48 -2.98
CA ALA A 56 0.38 3.36 -2.75
C ALA A 56 0.15 4.72 -3.41
N LYS A 57 0.43 5.79 -2.67
CA LYS A 57 0.46 7.14 -3.21
C LYS A 57 1.89 7.57 -3.47
N GLY A 58 2.23 7.83 -4.73
CA GLY A 58 3.55 8.34 -5.09
C GLY A 58 3.60 9.86 -5.10
N LEU A 59 4.64 10.39 -4.47
CA LEU A 59 5.06 11.78 -4.54
C LEU A 59 6.51 11.81 -5.03
N ILE A 60 6.84 12.72 -5.93
CA ILE A 60 8.21 12.94 -6.35
C ILE A 60 8.75 14.21 -5.72
N GLN A 61 9.96 14.13 -5.18
CA GLN A 61 10.66 15.25 -4.56
C GLN A 61 11.95 15.51 -5.32
N VAL A 62 12.16 16.75 -5.77
CA VAL A 62 13.40 17.17 -6.44
C VAL A 62 14.30 17.89 -5.44
N GLY A 63 15.40 17.25 -5.02
CA GLY A 63 16.35 17.80 -4.06
C GLY A 63 15.69 18.12 -2.71
N LYS A 64 15.64 19.41 -2.36
CA LYS A 64 15.03 19.92 -1.12
C LYS A 64 13.66 20.57 -1.35
N TRP A 65 13.06 20.39 -2.52
CA TRP A 65 11.76 20.98 -2.83
C TRP A 65 10.64 20.23 -2.12
N ASN A 66 9.44 20.80 -2.12
CA ASN A 66 8.27 20.10 -1.61
C ASN A 66 7.92 18.92 -2.53
N PRO A 67 7.61 17.73 -1.98
CA PRO A 67 7.14 16.61 -2.78
C PRO A 67 5.84 16.96 -3.52
N VAL A 68 5.78 16.64 -4.81
CA VAL A 68 4.61 16.86 -5.66
C VAL A 68 4.07 15.54 -6.18
N PRO A 69 2.76 15.40 -6.46
CA PRO A 69 2.21 14.20 -7.08
C PRO A 69 2.85 13.92 -8.45
N LEU A 70 2.95 12.64 -8.83
CA LEU A 70 3.48 12.26 -10.15
C LEU A 70 2.67 12.87 -11.31
N SER A 71 1.39 13.16 -11.11
CA SER A 71 0.54 13.84 -12.09
C SER A 71 1.02 15.25 -12.44
N TYR A 72 1.80 15.91 -11.57
CA TYR A 72 2.37 17.23 -11.86
C TYR A 72 3.63 17.15 -12.73
N VAL A 73 4.22 15.96 -12.86
CA VAL A 73 5.43 15.76 -13.69
C VAL A 73 5.04 15.65 -15.15
N THR A 74 4.00 14.87 -15.44
CA THR A 74 3.53 14.62 -16.79
C THR A 74 2.06 14.21 -16.79
N ASP A 75 1.31 14.77 -17.74
CA ASP A 75 -0.05 14.36 -18.07
C ASP A 75 -0.07 13.28 -19.18
N ALA A 76 1.09 12.96 -19.76
CA ALA A 76 1.21 11.99 -20.84
C ALA A 76 1.28 10.55 -20.28
N PRO A 77 0.26 9.70 -20.54
CA PRO A 77 0.21 8.34 -19.99
C PRO A 77 1.25 7.39 -20.62
N ASP A 78 1.82 7.77 -21.77
CA ASP A 78 2.85 7.06 -22.53
C ASP A 78 4.28 7.54 -22.20
N ALA A 79 4.43 8.53 -21.32
CA ALA A 79 5.75 9.00 -20.90
C ALA A 79 6.53 7.89 -20.21
N THR A 80 7.80 7.71 -20.60
CA THR A 80 8.67 6.70 -20.00
C THR A 80 9.46 7.26 -18.82
N VAL A 81 9.97 6.36 -17.98
CA VAL A 81 10.89 6.69 -16.88
C VAL A 81 12.15 7.38 -17.40
N ALA A 82 12.64 7.00 -18.58
CA ALA A 82 13.74 7.70 -19.21
C ALA A 82 13.36 9.14 -19.55
N ASP A 83 12.23 9.36 -20.21
CA ASP A 83 11.84 10.71 -20.65
C ASP A 83 11.74 11.68 -19.46
N MET A 84 11.25 11.21 -18.32
CA MET A 84 10.99 12.07 -17.14
C MET A 84 12.16 12.14 -16.16
N LEU A 85 12.89 11.03 -15.93
CA LEU A 85 13.88 10.92 -14.85
C LEU A 85 15.33 10.75 -15.32
N GLN A 86 15.60 10.54 -16.62
CA GLN A 86 16.95 10.23 -17.12
C GLN A 86 18.00 11.29 -16.76
N ASP A 87 17.64 12.56 -16.71
CA ASP A 87 18.56 13.66 -16.39
C ASP A 87 18.54 14.04 -14.90
N VAL A 88 17.44 13.75 -14.20
CA VAL A 88 17.19 14.20 -12.83
C VAL A 88 17.26 13.09 -11.78
N TYR A 89 17.49 11.83 -12.18
CA TYR A 89 17.49 10.66 -11.26
C TYR A 89 18.40 10.80 -10.02
N HIS A 90 19.46 11.59 -10.14
CA HIS A 90 20.45 11.80 -9.07
C HIS A 90 20.03 12.85 -8.04
N VAL A 91 19.04 13.69 -8.35
CA VAL A 91 18.48 14.70 -7.43
C VAL A 91 17.06 14.39 -7.00
N VAL A 92 16.39 13.43 -7.66
CA VAL A 92 15.01 13.07 -7.33
C VAL A 92 14.93 11.96 -6.29
N THR A 93 13.94 12.09 -5.42
CA THR A 93 13.54 11.09 -4.45
C THR A 93 12.07 10.75 -4.71
N LEU A 94 11.78 9.47 -4.93
CA LEU A 94 10.42 8.96 -5.03
C LEU A 94 9.92 8.61 -3.63
N LYS A 95 9.02 9.43 -3.08
CA LYS A 95 8.35 9.16 -1.80
C LYS A 95 7.07 8.37 -2.08
N ILE A 96 6.96 7.19 -1.48
CA ILE A 96 5.84 6.28 -1.66
C ILE A 96 5.15 6.16 -0.31
N GLN A 97 3.90 6.62 -0.23
CA GLN A 97 3.10 6.51 0.99
C GLN A 97 2.20 5.29 0.85
N LEU A 98 2.43 4.28 1.68
CA LEU A 98 1.55 3.14 1.80
C LEU A 98 0.45 3.49 2.80
N HIS A 99 -0.75 3.64 2.27
CA HIS A 99 -1.93 3.71 3.12
C HIS A 99 -2.37 2.27 3.45
N SER A 100 -2.26 1.89 4.72
CA SER A 100 -2.98 0.72 5.23
C SER A 100 -4.48 0.98 5.00
N CYS A 101 -5.15 0.19 4.15
CA CYS A 101 -6.56 0.38 3.85
C CYS A 101 -7.40 0.35 5.14
N PRO A 102 -8.02 1.47 5.57
CA PRO A 102 -8.83 1.49 6.79
C PRO A 102 -10.29 1.14 6.49
N LYS A 103 -10.71 1.14 5.22
CA LYS A 103 -12.09 0.83 4.80
C LYS A 103 -12.13 -0.52 4.13
N LEU A 104 -12.44 -1.52 4.94
CA LEU A 104 -12.69 -2.88 4.47
C LEU A 104 -13.77 -2.99 3.39
N GLU A 105 -14.64 -1.98 3.29
CA GLU A 105 -15.77 -1.93 2.39
C GLU A 105 -15.38 -1.79 0.90
N ASP A 106 -14.21 -1.21 0.59
CA ASP A 106 -13.74 -1.00 -0.79
C ASP A 106 -12.78 -2.10 -1.29
N LEU A 107 -12.46 -3.09 -0.45
CA LEU A 107 -11.59 -4.19 -0.84
C LEU A 107 -12.37 -5.21 -1.69
N PRO A 108 -11.93 -5.49 -2.94
CA PRO A 108 -12.55 -6.53 -3.75
C PRO A 108 -12.50 -7.88 -3.03
N PRO A 109 -13.54 -8.73 -3.15
CA PRO A 109 -13.69 -9.95 -2.35
C PRO A 109 -12.51 -10.93 -2.49
N GLU A 110 -11.78 -10.88 -3.60
CA GLU A 110 -10.59 -11.71 -3.85
C GLU A 110 -9.36 -11.29 -3.01
N GLN A 111 -9.34 -10.06 -2.48
CA GLN A 111 -8.25 -9.52 -1.66
C GLN A 111 -8.51 -9.67 -0.15
N TRP A 112 -9.61 -10.29 0.25
CA TRP A 112 -9.93 -10.56 1.66
C TRP A 112 -9.04 -11.69 2.18
N SER A 113 -8.03 -11.34 2.97
CA SER A 113 -7.18 -12.30 3.66
C SER A 113 -7.72 -12.63 5.05
N HIS A 114 -7.25 -13.73 5.66
CA HIS A 114 -7.61 -14.09 7.04
C HIS A 114 -7.37 -12.95 8.05
N THR A 115 -6.32 -12.15 7.84
CA THR A 115 -6.00 -11.01 8.69
C THR A 115 -6.99 -9.87 8.51
N THR A 116 -7.37 -9.58 7.25
CA THR A 116 -8.36 -8.54 6.94
C THR A 116 -9.75 -8.92 7.48
N VAL A 117 -10.17 -10.17 7.29
CA VAL A 117 -11.42 -10.72 7.85
C VAL A 117 -11.42 -10.65 9.37
N ARG A 118 -10.30 -10.99 10.03
CA ARG A 118 -10.16 -10.91 11.49
C ARG A 118 -10.33 -9.46 11.98
N ASN A 119 -9.72 -8.50 11.30
CA ASN A 119 -9.83 -7.09 11.66
C ASN A 119 -11.26 -6.56 11.46
N ALA A 120 -11.94 -6.96 10.37
CA ALA A 120 -13.37 -6.73 10.15
C ALA A 120 -14.21 -7.18 11.33
N LEU A 121 -14.04 -8.44 11.71
CA LEU A 121 -14.83 -9.09 12.74
C LEU A 121 -14.56 -8.45 14.10
N LYS A 122 -13.30 -8.11 14.39
CA LYS A 122 -12.95 -7.40 15.64
C LYS A 122 -13.60 -6.04 15.73
N ASP A 123 -13.72 -5.31 14.63
CA ASP A 123 -14.35 -3.99 14.62
C ASP A 123 -15.88 -4.10 14.74
N LEU A 124 -16.50 -5.00 13.98
CA LEU A 124 -17.94 -5.27 14.05
C LEU A 124 -18.37 -5.82 15.42
N LEU A 125 -17.52 -6.58 16.10
CA LEU A 125 -17.80 -7.09 17.45
C LEU A 125 -17.73 -6.02 18.55
N LYS A 126 -17.25 -4.81 18.27
CA LYS A 126 -17.35 -3.68 19.21
C LYS A 126 -18.80 -3.19 19.33
N ASP A 127 -19.53 -3.21 18.22
CA ASP A 127 -20.89 -2.68 18.14
C ASP A 127 -21.98 -3.77 18.10
N MET A 128 -21.62 -5.01 17.75
CA MET A 128 -22.55 -6.14 17.63
C MET A 128 -22.07 -7.37 18.41
N ASN A 129 -22.99 -8.24 18.83
CA ASN A 129 -22.65 -9.52 19.45
C ASN A 129 -22.44 -10.62 18.38
N GLN A 130 -21.71 -11.69 18.73
CA GLN A 130 -21.36 -12.77 17.79
C GLN A 130 -22.58 -13.47 17.19
N SER A 131 -23.68 -13.57 17.94
CA SER A 131 -24.89 -14.27 17.50
C SER A 131 -25.73 -13.45 16.52
N SER A 132 -25.73 -12.11 16.63
CA SER A 132 -26.33 -11.21 15.64
C SER A 132 -25.47 -11.13 14.39
N LEU A 133 -24.14 -11.04 14.54
CA LEU A 133 -23.21 -10.98 13.41
C LEU A 133 -23.24 -12.27 12.56
N ALA A 134 -23.33 -13.44 13.20
CA ALA A 134 -23.46 -14.72 12.52
C ALA A 134 -24.79 -14.93 11.75
N LYS A 135 -25.79 -14.07 11.96
CA LYS A 135 -27.05 -14.09 11.18
C LYS A 135 -26.97 -13.22 9.93
N GLU A 136 -26.16 -12.18 9.96
CA GLU A 136 -25.97 -11.21 8.87
C GLU A 136 -24.77 -11.58 7.97
N CYS A 137 -23.92 -12.52 8.40
CA CYS A 137 -22.68 -12.92 7.74
C CYS A 137 -22.75 -14.40 7.29
N PRO A 138 -22.08 -14.79 6.18
CA PRO A 138 -21.93 -16.21 5.80
C PRO A 138 -21.10 -17.06 6.79
N LEU A 139 -20.51 -16.46 7.84
CA LEU A 139 -19.68 -17.13 8.83
C LEU A 139 -20.51 -17.58 10.05
N SER A 140 -20.28 -18.82 10.49
CA SER A 140 -20.92 -19.35 11.70
C SER A 140 -20.33 -18.74 12.98
N GLN A 141 -21.10 -18.75 14.07
CA GLN A 141 -20.67 -18.20 15.36
C GLN A 141 -19.40 -18.88 15.90
N SER A 142 -19.24 -20.19 15.69
CA SER A 142 -18.02 -20.92 16.05
C SER A 142 -16.82 -20.48 15.21
N MET A 143 -17.01 -20.25 13.91
CA MET A 143 -15.96 -19.80 12.99
C MET A 143 -15.50 -18.37 13.30
N ILE A 144 -16.42 -17.46 13.62
CA ILE A 144 -16.11 -16.10 14.08
C ILE A 144 -15.27 -16.13 15.37
N SER A 145 -15.67 -16.98 16.33
CA SER A 145 -14.93 -17.14 17.59
C SER A 145 -13.51 -17.65 17.35
N SER A 146 -13.34 -18.65 16.47
CA SER A 146 -12.01 -19.19 16.12
C SER A 146 -11.11 -18.17 15.43
N ILE A 147 -11.66 -17.36 14.53
CA ILE A 147 -10.91 -16.33 13.78
C ILE A 147 -10.44 -15.20 14.70
N VAL A 148 -11.29 -14.75 15.62
CA VAL A 148 -10.99 -13.64 16.54
C VAL A 148 -10.04 -14.07 17.65
N ASN A 149 -10.24 -15.26 18.21
CA ASN A 149 -9.41 -15.83 19.28
C ASN A 149 -8.11 -16.47 18.75
N SER A 150 -7.84 -16.40 17.44
CA SER A 150 -6.62 -16.91 16.80
C SER A 150 -6.30 -18.36 17.20
N THR A 151 -7.31 -19.20 17.39
CA THR A 151 -7.13 -20.51 18.04
C THR A 151 -6.69 -21.60 17.08
N TYR A 152 -6.76 -21.36 15.76
CA TYR A 152 -6.23 -22.26 14.72
C TYR A 152 -5.81 -21.43 13.50
N TYR A 153 -4.49 -21.35 13.30
CA TYR A 153 -3.68 -20.79 12.19
C TYR A 153 -2.65 -19.77 12.65
#